data_AF-A0A821KNZ3-F1
#
_entry.id   AF-A0A821KNZ3-F1
#
_cell.length_a   1.000
_cell.length_b   1.000
_cell.length_c   1.000
_cell.angle_alpha   90.00
_cell.angle_beta   90.00
_cell.angle_gamma   90.00
#
_symmetry.space_group_name_H-M   'P 1'
#
loop_
_entity.id
_entity.type
_entity.pdbx_description
1 polymer ?
#
loop_
_entity_poly.entity_id
_entity_poly.type
_entity_poly.pdbx_seq_one_letter_code
_entity_poly.pdbx_strand_id
1 'polypeptide(L)'
;MFSLILITKQKKLSEAHFDNELFINASKRILQFRQIIINNTLDDSEDLTNVRQLLGQSLHTLQDFYSHSNWVEMGKTDINELIGINEIIGTVAQPDQSTCTNDGCTKIEKPCTLWEELTIGICPIVYYDCKNNIRPEINNQQILTSGYTTNGLSENEEVLEKPTNVEKCSHGGILDESSHIPAIGGINKDSYSLVFSPHFDLHKQAADLAVKATEQYLNDLRRDIGDKNFDRLFIINPTEVQCQIASNSMSQGKRFRFLRPNLSVHLKDDDRWWIKFKRFFKKFFKLNESIWTGDFFTEETINQPTYDLSDQGVNVKDVKNFRAAPYVIGKEEVRRKKRAIDLARKHRYL
;
A
#
# COMPACT_ATOMS: atom_id res chain seq x y z
N MET A 1 0.02 9.07 -21.21
CA MET A 1 -1.45 9.09 -21.06
C MET A 1 -1.98 7.75 -20.56
N PHE A 2 -1.55 6.61 -21.13
CA PHE A 2 -1.89 5.26 -20.67
C PHE A 2 -1.54 4.92 -19.20
N SER A 3 -0.44 5.46 -18.67
CA SER A 3 0.03 5.11 -17.31
C SER A 3 -0.81 5.72 -16.16
N LEU A 4 -1.52 6.83 -16.39
CA LEU A 4 -2.32 7.48 -15.33
C LEU A 4 -3.68 6.78 -15.15
N ILE A 5 -4.23 6.25 -16.25
CA ILE A 5 -5.52 5.53 -16.29
C ILE A 5 -5.39 4.18 -15.56
N LEU A 6 -4.27 3.48 -15.73
CA LEU A 6 -4.00 2.20 -15.05
C LEU A 6 -3.86 2.36 -13.53
N ILE A 7 -3.22 3.43 -13.06
CA ILE A 7 -3.05 3.71 -11.62
C ILE A 7 -4.40 4.07 -10.96
N THR A 8 -5.26 4.83 -11.64
CA THR A 8 -6.60 5.14 -11.12
C THR A 8 -7.56 3.95 -11.17
N LYS A 9 -7.42 3.06 -12.17
CA LYS A 9 -8.26 1.86 -12.31
C LYS A 9 -7.91 0.81 -11.25
N GLN A 10 -6.63 0.61 -10.94
CA GLN A 10 -6.22 -0.32 -9.87
C GLN A 10 -6.73 0.11 -8.51
N LYS A 11 -6.65 1.41 -8.17
CA LYS A 11 -7.04 1.92 -6.85
C LYS A 11 -8.51 1.62 -6.45
N LYS A 12 -9.39 1.42 -7.43
CA LYS A 12 -10.80 1.08 -7.19
C LYS A 12 -11.12 -0.39 -7.49
N LEU A 13 -10.17 -1.14 -8.02
CA LEU A 13 -10.41 -2.50 -8.47
C LEU A 13 -10.36 -3.43 -7.26
N SER A 14 -11.50 -4.01 -6.90
CA SER A 14 -11.64 -4.79 -5.67
C SER A 14 -10.79 -6.06 -5.72
N GLU A 15 -10.68 -6.67 -6.90
CA GLU A 15 -9.82 -7.82 -7.18
C GLU A 15 -8.32 -7.50 -7.02
N ALA A 16 -7.90 -6.24 -7.12
CA ALA A 16 -6.51 -5.84 -6.88
C ALA A 16 -6.17 -5.73 -5.39
N HIS A 17 -7.18 -5.73 -4.52
CA HIS A 17 -7.10 -5.43 -3.09
C HIS A 17 -7.68 -6.53 -2.19
N PHE A 18 -8.17 -7.65 -2.76
CA PHE A 18 -8.96 -8.67 -2.03
C PHE A 18 -10.20 -8.10 -1.32
N ASP A 19 -10.73 -6.98 -1.79
CA ASP A 19 -11.90 -6.33 -1.21
C ASP A 19 -13.21 -6.99 -1.67
N ASN A 20 -14.32 -6.64 -1.01
CA ASN A 20 -15.68 -7.03 -1.40
C ASN A 20 -15.86 -8.56 -1.54
N GLU A 21 -15.10 -9.34 -0.78
CA GLU A 21 -15.08 -10.81 -0.79
C GLU A 21 -14.72 -11.44 -2.16
N LEU A 22 -14.10 -10.70 -3.08
CA LEU A 22 -13.69 -11.19 -4.40
C LEU A 22 -12.40 -12.03 -4.40
N PHE A 23 -12.26 -12.94 -3.44
CA PHE A 23 -11.05 -13.75 -3.26
C PHE A 23 -10.69 -14.61 -4.48
N ILE A 24 -11.69 -15.24 -5.12
CA ILE A 24 -11.46 -16.08 -6.31
C ILE A 24 -10.94 -15.22 -7.47
N ASN A 25 -11.55 -14.06 -7.70
CA ASN A 25 -11.16 -13.17 -8.78
C ASN A 25 -9.77 -12.57 -8.54
N ALA A 26 -9.48 -12.13 -7.31
CA ALA A 26 -8.16 -11.65 -6.92
C ALA A 26 -7.07 -12.74 -7.10
N SER A 27 -7.35 -13.98 -6.69
CA SER A 27 -6.41 -15.10 -6.88
C SER A 27 -6.21 -15.44 -8.36
N LYS A 28 -7.29 -15.51 -9.15
CA LYS A 28 -7.23 -15.67 -10.61
C LYS A 28 -6.36 -14.62 -11.27
N ARG A 29 -6.50 -13.36 -10.84
CA ARG A 29 -5.71 -12.24 -11.37
C ARG A 29 -4.22 -12.41 -11.08
N ILE A 30 -3.84 -12.81 -9.85
CA ILE A 30 -2.44 -13.14 -9.51
C ILE A 30 -1.91 -14.27 -10.39
N LEU A 31 -2.69 -15.35 -10.59
CA LEU A 31 -2.29 -16.48 -11.42
C LEU A 31 -2.08 -16.09 -12.89
N GLN A 32 -2.99 -15.31 -13.46
CA GLN A 32 -2.87 -14.79 -14.82
C GLN A 32 -1.60 -13.94 -14.98
N PHE A 33 -1.33 -13.07 -14.01
CA PHE A 33 -0.13 -12.25 -14.02
C PHE A 33 1.13 -13.08 -13.89
N ARG A 34 1.14 -14.07 -12.98
CA ARG A 34 2.25 -15.02 -12.83
C ARG A 34 2.58 -15.71 -14.15
N GLN A 35 1.57 -16.19 -14.87
CA GLN A 35 1.76 -16.85 -16.17
C GLN A 35 2.38 -15.91 -17.21
N ILE A 36 1.88 -14.68 -17.30
CA ILE A 36 2.44 -13.65 -18.21
C ILE A 36 3.89 -13.34 -17.82
N ILE A 37 4.16 -13.19 -16.51
CA ILE A 37 5.50 -12.93 -15.99
C ILE A 37 6.46 -14.05 -16.39
N ILE A 38 6.10 -15.32 -16.15
CA ILE A 38 6.93 -16.47 -16.49
C ILE A 38 7.21 -16.50 -18.00
N ASN A 39 6.17 -16.44 -18.84
CA ASN A 39 6.33 -16.57 -20.29
C ASN A 39 7.25 -15.48 -20.88
N ASN A 40 7.06 -14.22 -20.48
CA ASN A 40 7.87 -13.11 -20.97
C ASN A 40 9.27 -13.09 -20.39
N THR A 41 9.45 -13.60 -19.16
CA THR A 41 10.77 -13.68 -18.51
C THR A 41 11.64 -14.81 -19.08
N LEU A 42 11.04 -15.81 -19.70
CA LEU A 42 11.78 -16.88 -20.38
C LEU A 42 12.28 -16.47 -21.79
N ASP A 43 11.73 -15.41 -22.38
CA ASP A 43 12.22 -14.85 -23.65
C ASP A 43 13.38 -13.87 -23.39
N ASP A 44 14.59 -14.26 -23.79
CA ASP A 44 15.81 -13.46 -23.63
C ASP A 44 15.80 -12.13 -24.41
N SER A 45 14.89 -11.96 -25.39
CA SER A 45 14.76 -10.75 -26.20
C SER A 45 13.79 -9.70 -25.63
N GLU A 46 12.97 -10.08 -24.64
CA GLU A 46 11.87 -9.26 -24.14
C GLU A 46 12.32 -8.15 -23.17
N ASP A 47 11.76 -6.95 -23.31
CA ASP A 47 11.89 -5.89 -22.30
C ASP A 47 10.97 -6.16 -21.10
N LEU A 48 11.58 -6.57 -19.98
CA LEU A 48 10.86 -6.94 -18.76
C LEU A 48 10.27 -5.74 -17.98
N THR A 49 10.16 -4.55 -18.56
CA THR A 49 9.58 -3.37 -17.89
C THR A 49 8.11 -3.57 -17.52
N ASN A 50 7.29 -4.07 -18.46
CA ASN A 50 5.89 -4.38 -18.18
C ASN A 50 5.77 -5.58 -17.22
N VAL A 51 6.67 -6.55 -17.35
CA VAL A 51 6.75 -7.71 -16.44
C VAL A 51 6.97 -7.28 -14.99
N ARG A 52 7.89 -6.34 -14.74
CA ARG A 52 8.11 -5.76 -13.41
C ARG A 52 6.88 -5.04 -12.85
N GLN A 53 6.09 -4.37 -13.71
CA GLN A 53 4.85 -3.74 -13.29
C GLN A 53 3.79 -4.77 -12.89
N LEU A 54 3.63 -5.85 -13.68
CA LEU A 54 2.73 -6.96 -13.34
C LEU A 54 3.16 -7.67 -12.07
N LEU A 55 4.46 -7.86 -11.86
CA LEU A 55 5.01 -8.40 -10.62
C LEU A 55 4.64 -7.50 -9.43
N GLY A 56 4.89 -6.19 -9.55
CA GLY A 56 4.52 -5.22 -8.51
C GLY A 56 3.03 -5.26 -8.17
N GLN A 57 2.16 -5.38 -9.18
CA GLN A 57 0.72 -5.54 -8.99
C GLN A 57 0.34 -6.87 -8.34
N SER A 58 1.02 -7.97 -8.69
CA SER A 58 0.78 -9.28 -8.08
C SER A 58 1.13 -9.26 -6.60
N LEU A 59 2.29 -8.68 -6.26
CA LEU A 59 2.75 -8.55 -4.88
C LEU A 59 1.87 -7.60 -4.07
N HIS A 60 1.44 -6.48 -4.66
CA HIS A 60 0.47 -5.57 -4.06
C HIS A 60 -0.81 -6.31 -3.66
N THR A 61 -1.45 -7.01 -4.60
CA THR A 61 -2.67 -7.79 -4.32
C THR A 61 -2.43 -8.87 -3.27
N LEU A 62 -1.31 -9.60 -3.35
CA LEU A 62 -0.95 -10.63 -2.35
C LEU A 62 -0.77 -10.04 -0.94
N GLN A 63 -0.19 -8.85 -0.81
CA GLN A 63 0.02 -8.20 0.49
C GLN A 63 -1.31 -7.73 1.09
N ASP A 64 -2.19 -7.14 0.26
CA ASP A 64 -3.50 -6.66 0.68
C ASP A 64 -4.40 -7.79 1.22
N PHE A 65 -4.20 -9.04 0.79
CA PHE A 65 -4.89 -10.18 1.40
C PHE A 65 -4.74 -10.18 2.93
N TYR A 66 -3.54 -9.91 3.46
CA TYR A 66 -3.30 -9.98 4.90
C TYR A 66 -3.80 -8.75 5.65
N SER A 67 -3.90 -7.60 5.00
CA SER A 67 -4.44 -6.38 5.63
C SER A 67 -5.96 -6.27 5.52
N HIS A 68 -6.58 -6.77 4.44
CA HIS A 68 -8.00 -6.55 4.13
C HIS A 68 -8.90 -7.76 4.41
N SER A 69 -8.34 -8.97 4.59
CA SER A 69 -9.11 -10.16 4.98
C SER A 69 -9.13 -10.39 6.50
N ASN A 70 -9.89 -11.39 6.94
CA ASN A 70 -9.89 -11.91 8.31
C ASN A 70 -8.77 -12.94 8.61
N TRP A 71 -7.75 -13.07 7.76
CA TRP A 71 -6.73 -14.12 7.92
C TRP A 71 -6.05 -14.11 9.30
N VAL A 72 -5.68 -12.92 9.78
CA VAL A 72 -5.05 -12.75 11.09
C VAL A 72 -6.05 -13.04 12.21
N GLU A 73 -7.28 -12.57 12.07
CA GLU A 73 -8.37 -12.70 13.03
C GLU A 73 -8.87 -14.14 13.19
N MET A 74 -8.69 -14.98 12.16
CA MET A 74 -8.86 -16.44 12.23
C MET A 74 -7.79 -17.13 13.09
N GLY A 75 -6.82 -16.40 13.63
CA GLY A 75 -5.71 -16.92 14.42
C GLY A 75 -4.61 -17.54 13.57
N LYS A 76 -4.54 -17.24 12.27
CA LYS A 76 -3.47 -17.75 11.40
C LYS A 76 -2.15 -17.08 11.72
N THR A 77 -1.13 -17.89 11.97
CA THR A 77 0.24 -17.44 12.27
C THR A 77 1.20 -17.67 11.12
N ASP A 78 0.73 -18.26 10.02
CA ASP A 78 1.49 -18.50 8.81
C ASP A 78 0.72 -18.10 7.54
N ILE A 79 1.43 -18.09 6.42
CA ILE A 79 0.94 -17.63 5.14
C ILE A 79 -0.09 -18.59 4.54
N ASN A 80 -0.95 -18.07 3.66
CA ASN A 80 -1.77 -18.89 2.78
C ASN A 80 -0.94 -19.32 1.56
N GLU A 81 -0.39 -20.54 1.62
CA GLU A 81 0.46 -21.12 0.55
C GLU A 81 -0.28 -21.30 -0.79
N LEU A 82 -1.61 -21.19 -0.82
CA LEU A 82 -2.39 -21.33 -2.05
C LEU A 82 -2.38 -20.05 -2.90
N ILE A 83 -2.08 -18.88 -2.32
CA ILE A 83 -2.09 -17.60 -3.05
C ILE A 83 -0.97 -17.60 -4.09
N GLY A 84 -1.34 -17.41 -5.36
CA GLY A 84 -0.41 -17.48 -6.49
C GLY A 84 -0.15 -18.88 -7.02
N ILE A 85 -0.83 -19.90 -6.46
CA ILE A 85 -0.76 -21.31 -6.90
C ILE A 85 -2.15 -21.85 -7.29
N ASN A 86 -3.23 -21.44 -6.62
CA ASN A 86 -4.59 -21.92 -6.86
C ASN A 86 -5.63 -20.79 -6.87
N GLU A 87 -6.66 -20.91 -7.71
CA GLU A 87 -7.77 -19.95 -7.76
C GLU A 87 -8.59 -19.96 -6.46
N ILE A 88 -8.79 -21.16 -5.89
CA ILE A 88 -9.52 -21.34 -4.64
C ILE A 88 -8.51 -21.41 -3.50
N ILE A 89 -8.48 -20.36 -2.69
CA ILE A 89 -7.53 -20.18 -1.59
C ILE A 89 -8.15 -20.39 -0.19
N GLY A 90 -9.43 -20.74 -0.15
CA GLY A 90 -10.21 -20.97 1.06
C GLY A 90 -11.71 -20.90 0.79
N THR A 91 -12.51 -21.26 1.79
CA THR A 91 -13.98 -21.09 1.73
C THR A 91 -14.31 -19.62 1.94
N VAL A 92 -15.06 -19.03 1.01
CA VAL A 92 -15.44 -17.61 1.06
C VAL A 92 -16.85 -17.47 1.59
N ALA A 93 -17.09 -16.42 2.39
CA ALA A 93 -18.42 -16.09 2.89
C ALA A 93 -19.41 -15.89 1.73
N GLN A 94 -20.64 -16.36 1.91
CA GLN A 94 -21.68 -16.17 0.89
C GLN A 94 -22.21 -14.73 0.91
N PRO A 95 -22.75 -14.21 -0.21
CA PRO A 95 -23.25 -12.83 -0.29
C PRO A 95 -24.32 -12.48 0.78
N ASP A 96 -25.10 -13.47 1.21
CA ASP A 96 -26.16 -13.36 2.23
C ASP A 96 -25.70 -13.77 3.64
N GLN A 97 -24.43 -14.17 3.80
CA GLN A 97 -23.86 -14.56 5.08
C GLN A 97 -23.30 -13.35 5.81
N SER A 98 -23.84 -13.06 6.99
CA SER A 98 -23.30 -12.03 7.88
C SER A 98 -21.88 -12.38 8.33
N THR A 99 -20.97 -11.41 8.26
CA THR A 99 -19.56 -11.63 8.59
C THR A 99 -19.01 -10.74 9.69
N CYS A 100 -19.61 -9.57 9.89
CA CYS A 100 -19.27 -8.66 10.97
C CYS A 100 -20.50 -8.34 11.84
N THR A 101 -20.25 -7.66 12.95
CA THR A 101 -21.25 -7.11 13.85
C THR A 101 -20.94 -5.64 14.13
N ASN A 102 -21.92 -4.88 14.61
CA ASN A 102 -21.65 -3.55 15.20
C ASN A 102 -20.90 -3.68 16.54
N ASP A 103 -21.09 -4.80 17.22
CA ASP A 103 -20.36 -5.12 18.45
C ASP A 103 -18.86 -5.26 18.15
N GLY A 104 -18.03 -4.88 19.12
CA GLY A 104 -16.57 -4.93 18.97
C GLY A 104 -15.95 -3.67 18.36
N CYS A 105 -16.73 -2.70 17.88
CA CYS A 105 -16.21 -1.43 17.36
C CYS A 105 -16.59 -0.24 18.25
N THR A 106 -15.59 0.56 18.63
CA THR A 106 -15.78 1.82 19.35
C THR A 106 -15.64 2.99 18.39
N LYS A 107 -16.74 3.73 18.17
CA LYS A 107 -16.71 4.98 17.40
C LYS A 107 -15.95 6.05 18.18
N ILE A 108 -14.99 6.69 17.53
CA ILE A 108 -14.24 7.82 18.07
C ILE A 108 -14.51 9.02 17.16
N GLU A 109 -15.00 10.10 17.76
CA GLU A 109 -15.30 11.35 17.06
C GLU A 109 -14.45 12.45 17.67
N LYS A 110 -13.65 13.12 16.82
CA LYS A 110 -12.80 14.23 17.24
C LYS A 110 -13.19 15.51 16.50
N PRO A 111 -13.44 16.62 17.22
CA PRO A 111 -13.64 17.90 16.57
C PRO A 111 -12.34 18.30 15.87
N CYS A 112 -12.48 18.87 14.69
CA CYS A 112 -11.34 19.42 13.96
C CYS A 112 -10.93 20.78 14.52
N THR A 113 -9.65 21.08 14.43
CA THR A 113 -9.17 22.45 14.43
C THR A 113 -9.55 23.14 13.11
N LEU A 114 -9.60 24.48 13.12
CA LEU A 114 -9.83 25.29 11.90
C LEU A 114 -8.87 24.93 10.76
N TRP A 115 -7.64 24.51 11.09
CA TRP A 115 -6.64 24.12 10.10
C TRP A 115 -6.93 22.74 9.49
N GLU A 116 -7.37 21.76 10.28
CA GLU A 116 -7.77 20.43 9.79
C GLU A 116 -9.01 20.52 8.90
N GLU A 117 -9.96 21.37 9.27
CA GLU A 117 -11.14 21.67 8.45
C GLU A 117 -10.75 22.22 7.06
N LEU A 118 -9.78 23.14 7.02
CA LEU A 118 -9.30 23.74 5.77
C LEU A 118 -8.39 22.82 4.93
N THR A 119 -7.77 21.80 5.51
CA THR A 119 -6.76 20.96 4.84
C THR A 119 -7.24 19.56 4.48
N ILE A 120 -8.06 18.96 5.34
CA ILE A 120 -8.55 17.58 5.20
C ILE A 120 -9.97 17.58 4.63
N GLY A 121 -10.78 18.60 4.96
CA GLY A 121 -12.14 18.74 4.44
C GLY A 121 -13.14 17.67 4.92
N ILE A 122 -12.73 16.84 5.89
CA ILE A 122 -13.57 15.80 6.53
C ILE A 122 -13.59 16.10 8.03
N CYS A 123 -14.71 16.65 8.49
CA CYS A 123 -14.91 17.06 9.88
C CYS A 123 -16.38 16.88 10.32
N PRO A 124 -16.67 16.41 11.55
CA PRO A 124 -15.69 15.93 12.54
C PRO A 124 -14.93 14.69 12.04
N ILE A 125 -13.72 14.47 12.55
CA ILE A 125 -12.95 13.27 12.21
C ILE A 125 -13.60 12.09 12.94
N VAL A 126 -14.15 11.16 12.17
CA VAL A 126 -14.77 9.93 12.67
C VAL A 126 -13.94 8.72 12.24
N TYR A 127 -13.58 7.88 13.19
CA TYR A 127 -12.92 6.60 12.96
C TYR A 127 -13.33 5.59 14.02
N TYR A 128 -12.91 4.33 13.88
CA TYR A 128 -13.35 3.23 14.73
C TYR A 128 -12.14 2.44 15.24
N ASP A 129 -12.14 2.10 16.52
CA ASP A 129 -11.26 1.10 17.12
C ASP A 129 -12.03 -0.21 17.20
N CYS A 130 -11.66 -1.19 16.39
CA CYS A 130 -12.41 -2.44 16.26
C CYS A 130 -11.58 -3.62 16.78
N LYS A 131 -12.21 -4.43 17.62
CA LYS A 131 -11.69 -5.68 18.18
C LYS A 131 -12.81 -6.69 18.25
N ASN A 132 -12.60 -7.86 17.63
CA ASN A 132 -13.57 -8.96 17.62
C ASN A 132 -14.94 -8.55 17.02
N ASN A 133 -14.96 -7.63 16.06
CA ASN A 133 -16.17 -7.28 15.30
C ASN A 133 -16.50 -8.30 14.20
N ILE A 134 -15.56 -9.17 13.84
CA ILE A 134 -15.81 -10.30 12.95
C ILE A 134 -16.51 -11.40 13.75
N ARG A 135 -17.58 -11.93 13.18
CA ARG A 135 -18.42 -12.95 13.80
C ARG A 135 -17.60 -14.19 14.19
N PRO A 136 -17.69 -14.68 15.44
CA PRO A 136 -16.91 -15.83 15.89
C PRO A 136 -17.13 -17.08 15.03
N GLU A 137 -18.35 -17.31 14.53
CA GLU A 137 -18.66 -18.40 13.62
C GLU A 137 -17.85 -18.37 12.32
N ILE A 138 -17.62 -17.19 11.74
CA ILE A 138 -16.81 -17.01 10.52
C ILE A 138 -15.36 -17.40 10.79
N ASN A 139 -14.80 -16.90 11.89
CA ASN A 139 -13.42 -17.21 12.24
C ASN A 139 -13.25 -18.69 12.64
N ASN A 140 -14.16 -19.23 13.45
CA ASN A 140 -14.09 -20.63 13.90
C ASN A 140 -14.27 -21.64 12.76
N GLN A 141 -15.11 -21.32 11.77
CA GLN A 141 -15.30 -22.14 10.58
C GLN A 141 -14.24 -21.89 9.50
N GLN A 142 -13.31 -20.97 9.74
CA GLN A 142 -12.21 -20.63 8.83
C GLN A 142 -12.73 -20.14 7.47
N ILE A 143 -13.81 -19.36 7.50
CA ILE A 143 -14.44 -18.75 6.33
C ILE A 143 -13.78 -17.38 6.09
N LEU A 144 -13.33 -17.16 4.86
CA LEU A 144 -12.74 -15.91 4.40
C LEU A 144 -13.83 -14.84 4.21
N THR A 145 -13.59 -13.68 4.80
CA THR A 145 -14.32 -12.43 4.54
C THR A 145 -13.31 -11.29 4.40
N SER A 146 -13.70 -10.20 3.74
CA SER A 146 -12.88 -9.01 3.58
C SER A 146 -13.68 -7.74 3.65
N GLY A 147 -12.96 -6.62 3.72
CA GLY A 147 -13.56 -5.29 3.77
C GLY A 147 -14.28 -4.91 2.49
N TYR A 148 -15.53 -4.47 2.61
CA TYR A 148 -16.22 -3.77 1.54
C TYR A 148 -15.80 -2.30 1.51
N THR A 149 -15.53 -1.77 0.32
CA THR A 149 -15.09 -0.37 0.13
C THR A 149 -16.17 0.47 -0.53
N THR A 150 -16.17 1.76 -0.22
CA THR A 150 -17.05 2.72 -0.91
C THR A 150 -16.61 2.90 -2.37
N ASN A 151 -17.51 2.69 -3.33
CA ASN A 151 -17.23 2.77 -4.76
C ASN A 151 -16.16 1.76 -5.26
N GLY A 152 -16.06 0.60 -4.63
CA GLY A 152 -15.32 -0.53 -5.19
C GLY A 152 -15.87 -0.88 -6.57
N LEU A 153 -14.99 -1.25 -7.50
CA LEU A 153 -15.35 -1.69 -8.84
C LEU A 153 -14.90 -3.12 -9.04
N SER A 154 -15.66 -3.87 -9.84
CA SER A 154 -15.20 -5.12 -10.45
C SER A 154 -14.35 -4.83 -11.69
N GLU A 155 -13.70 -5.87 -12.24
CA GLU A 155 -12.99 -5.78 -13.53
C GLU A 155 -13.88 -5.26 -14.68
N ASN A 156 -15.18 -5.55 -14.62
CA ASN A 156 -16.18 -5.12 -15.60
C ASN A 156 -16.75 -3.70 -15.34
N GLU A 157 -16.15 -2.96 -14.41
CA GLU A 157 -16.57 -1.60 -14.03
C GLU A 157 -17.95 -1.53 -13.37
N GLU A 158 -18.44 -2.66 -12.85
CA GLU A 158 -19.64 -2.69 -12.01
C GLU A 158 -19.31 -2.17 -10.61
N VAL A 159 -20.19 -1.33 -10.06
CA VAL A 159 -20.04 -0.82 -8.70
C VAL A 159 -20.42 -1.91 -7.71
N LEU A 160 -19.48 -2.22 -6.83
CA LEU A 160 -19.65 -3.16 -5.73
C LEU A 160 -19.91 -2.34 -4.46
N GLU A 161 -21.10 -2.51 -3.90
CA GLU A 161 -21.49 -1.86 -2.66
C GLU A 161 -21.61 -2.87 -1.54
N LYS A 162 -21.33 -2.41 -0.32
CA LYS A 162 -21.60 -3.16 0.90
C LYS A 162 -23.09 -3.49 0.99
N PRO A 163 -23.49 -4.77 1.04
CA PRO A 163 -24.90 -5.15 1.14
C PRO A 163 -25.55 -4.57 2.39
N THR A 164 -26.66 -3.84 2.19
CA THR A 164 -27.48 -3.35 3.31
C THR A 164 -28.29 -4.53 3.88
N ASN A 165 -28.29 -4.68 5.21
CA ASN A 165 -28.98 -5.74 5.98
C ASN A 165 -28.32 -7.13 6.07
N VAL A 166 -27.12 -7.34 5.52
CA VAL A 166 -26.38 -8.61 5.70
C VAL A 166 -25.32 -8.51 6.80
N GLU A 167 -24.95 -7.31 7.26
CA GLU A 167 -23.87 -7.12 8.24
C GLU A 167 -22.51 -7.65 7.74
N LYS A 168 -22.08 -7.14 6.59
CA LYS A 168 -20.74 -7.39 6.03
C LYS A 168 -19.70 -6.46 6.65
N CYS A 169 -18.44 -6.89 6.68
CA CYS A 169 -17.35 -6.04 7.16
C CYS A 169 -17.08 -4.89 6.17
N SER A 170 -16.91 -3.68 6.67
CA SER A 170 -16.31 -2.61 5.87
C SER A 170 -14.79 -2.75 5.81
N HIS A 171 -14.16 -2.13 4.82
CA HIS A 171 -12.72 -1.93 4.83
C HIS A 171 -12.35 -1.04 6.02
N GLY A 172 -13.02 0.10 6.14
CA GLY A 172 -12.84 1.04 7.24
C GLY A 172 -11.75 2.08 7.00
N GLY A 173 -11.52 2.89 8.03
CA GLY A 173 -10.66 4.07 7.98
C GLY A 173 -11.42 5.35 7.60
N ILE A 174 -10.80 6.51 7.85
CA ILE A 174 -11.43 7.83 7.68
C ILE A 174 -11.89 8.15 6.24
N LEU A 175 -11.41 7.42 5.23
CA LEU A 175 -11.76 7.64 3.82
C LEU A 175 -12.78 6.63 3.27
N ASP A 176 -13.27 5.71 4.11
CA ASP A 176 -14.25 4.71 3.72
C ASP A 176 -15.61 4.99 4.36
N GLU A 177 -16.51 5.61 3.60
CA GLU A 177 -17.89 5.90 4.02
C GLU A 177 -18.69 4.65 4.38
N SER A 178 -18.34 3.50 3.82
CA SER A 178 -18.98 2.22 4.13
C SER A 178 -18.84 1.87 5.61
N SER A 179 -17.80 2.38 6.29
CA SER A 179 -17.56 2.20 7.73
C SER A 179 -18.68 2.74 8.62
N HIS A 180 -19.54 3.61 8.08
CA HIS A 180 -20.70 4.18 8.77
C HIS A 180 -21.98 3.37 8.54
N ILE A 181 -21.95 2.38 7.63
CA ILE A 181 -23.06 1.48 7.35
C ILE A 181 -22.98 0.29 8.32
N PRO A 182 -24.10 -0.15 8.95
CA PRO A 182 -24.12 -1.26 9.90
C PRO A 182 -23.44 -2.56 9.47
N ALA A 183 -22.99 -3.27 10.51
CA ALA A 183 -21.62 -3.71 10.73
C ALA A 183 -20.59 -2.56 10.60
N ILE A 184 -20.66 -1.58 11.51
CA ILE A 184 -19.83 -0.36 11.52
C ILE A 184 -18.33 -0.66 11.71
N GLY A 185 -17.50 0.34 11.37
CA GLY A 185 -16.05 0.27 11.52
C GLY A 185 -15.39 -0.38 10.32
N GLY A 186 -14.68 -1.49 10.54
CA GLY A 186 -14.09 -2.24 9.44
C GLY A 186 -13.05 -3.23 9.91
N ILE A 187 -12.35 -3.82 8.94
CA ILE A 187 -11.39 -4.92 9.15
C ILE A 187 -9.97 -4.56 8.74
N ASN A 188 -9.73 -3.42 8.07
CA ASN A 188 -8.40 -3.17 7.51
C ASN A 188 -7.31 -2.99 8.57
N LYS A 189 -6.11 -3.44 8.19
CA LYS A 189 -4.88 -3.44 8.99
C LYS A 189 -3.75 -2.75 8.22
N ASP A 190 -4.07 -1.72 7.42
CA ASP A 190 -3.11 -1.09 6.49
C ASP A 190 -1.98 -0.34 7.19
N SER A 191 -2.21 0.10 8.42
CA SER A 191 -1.26 0.92 9.17
C SER A 191 -1.40 0.74 10.68
N TYR A 192 -0.36 1.15 11.41
CA TYR A 192 -0.41 1.34 12.87
C TYR A 192 -1.30 2.51 13.32
N SER A 193 -1.92 3.24 12.39
CA SER A 193 -2.73 4.41 12.72
C SER A 193 -4.19 4.02 12.87
N LEU A 194 -4.70 4.17 14.10
CA LEU A 194 -6.11 3.98 14.41
C LEU A 194 -7.06 4.86 13.57
N VAL A 195 -6.60 5.97 13.01
CA VAL A 195 -7.40 6.84 12.13
C VAL A 195 -7.64 6.19 10.76
N PHE A 196 -6.66 5.43 10.27
CA PHE A 196 -6.71 4.82 8.94
C PHE A 196 -7.09 3.34 8.98
N SER A 197 -6.85 2.67 10.11
CA SER A 197 -7.03 1.22 10.25
C SER A 197 -7.80 0.88 11.51
N PRO A 198 -9.02 0.33 11.40
CA PRO A 198 -9.79 -0.10 12.56
C PRO A 198 -9.11 -1.20 13.37
N HIS A 199 -8.35 -2.08 12.72
CA HIS A 199 -7.56 -3.16 13.34
C HIS A 199 -6.06 -2.82 13.35
N PHE A 200 -5.71 -1.57 13.72
CA PHE A 200 -4.33 -1.10 13.71
C PHE A 200 -3.37 -1.94 14.57
N ASP A 201 -3.87 -2.58 15.62
CA ASP A 201 -3.10 -3.44 16.53
C ASP A 201 -2.65 -4.75 15.86
N LEU A 202 -3.36 -5.19 14.81
CA LEU A 202 -3.01 -6.37 14.01
C LEU A 202 -2.10 -6.06 12.81
N HIS A 203 -1.81 -4.78 12.53
CA HIS A 203 -1.00 -4.37 11.37
C HIS A 203 0.36 -5.05 11.33
N LYS A 204 1.07 -5.16 12.47
CA LYS A 204 2.37 -5.83 12.53
C LYS A 204 2.28 -7.28 12.05
N GLN A 205 1.29 -8.01 12.56
CA GLN A 205 1.12 -9.43 12.23
C GLN A 205 0.74 -9.61 10.75
N ALA A 206 -0.15 -8.76 10.23
CA ALA A 206 -0.49 -8.73 8.82
C ALA A 206 0.73 -8.45 7.93
N ALA A 207 1.53 -7.43 8.29
CA ALA A 207 2.74 -7.06 7.56
C ALA A 207 3.80 -8.17 7.59
N ASP A 208 4.02 -8.82 8.73
CA ASP A 208 4.96 -9.94 8.86
C ASP A 208 4.55 -11.13 7.95
N LEU A 209 3.25 -11.44 7.87
CA LEU A 209 2.72 -12.47 6.96
C LEU A 209 2.83 -12.06 5.49
N ALA A 210 2.54 -10.79 5.17
CA ALA A 210 2.65 -10.25 3.83
C ALA A 210 4.10 -10.30 3.30
N VAL A 211 5.09 -10.05 4.16
CA VAL A 211 6.52 -10.22 3.84
C VAL A 211 6.84 -11.69 3.56
N LYS A 212 6.46 -12.60 4.46
CA LYS A 212 6.69 -14.05 4.25
C LYS A 212 6.05 -14.56 2.96
N ALA A 213 4.83 -14.12 2.65
CA ALA A 213 4.14 -14.53 1.44
C ALA A 213 4.79 -13.96 0.18
N THR A 214 5.32 -12.73 0.27
CA THR A 214 6.13 -12.13 -0.80
C THR A 214 7.41 -12.94 -1.04
N GLU A 215 8.11 -13.35 0.01
CA GLU A 215 9.30 -14.20 -0.08
C GLU A 215 8.98 -15.55 -0.74
N GLN A 216 7.90 -16.21 -0.30
CA GLN A 216 7.44 -17.46 -0.89
C GLN A 216 7.13 -17.30 -2.39
N TYR A 217 6.34 -16.30 -2.76
CA TYR A 217 5.98 -16.04 -4.15
C TYR A 217 7.21 -15.81 -5.05
N LEU A 218 8.19 -15.05 -4.55
CA LEU A 218 9.44 -14.78 -5.27
C LEU A 218 10.34 -16.02 -5.37
N ASN A 219 10.42 -16.84 -4.32
CA ASN A 219 11.15 -18.10 -4.34
C ASN A 219 10.54 -19.09 -5.33
N ASP A 220 9.22 -19.21 -5.35
CA ASP A 220 8.52 -20.03 -6.33
C ASP A 220 8.72 -19.51 -7.75
N LEU A 221 8.65 -18.19 -7.95
CA LEU A 221 8.91 -17.59 -9.25
C LEU A 221 10.35 -17.88 -9.71
N ARG A 222 11.33 -17.73 -8.82
CA ARG A 222 12.75 -18.04 -9.09
C ARG A 222 12.93 -19.49 -9.51
N ARG A 223 12.23 -20.43 -8.86
CA ARG A 223 12.25 -21.85 -9.22
C ARG A 223 11.72 -22.09 -10.63
N ASP A 224 10.65 -21.38 -11.02
CA ASP A 224 10.00 -21.56 -12.32
C ASP A 224 10.81 -20.94 -13.49
N ILE A 225 11.42 -19.77 -13.28
CA ILE A 225 12.15 -19.05 -14.35
C ILE A 225 13.66 -19.30 -14.35
N GLY A 226 14.21 -19.82 -13.25
CA GLY A 226 15.65 -20.03 -13.04
C GLY A 226 16.44 -18.75 -12.71
N ASP A 227 17.59 -18.93 -12.07
CA ASP A 227 18.42 -17.85 -11.52
C ASP A 227 18.82 -16.78 -12.55
N LYS A 228 19.24 -17.18 -13.75
CA LYS A 228 19.63 -16.24 -14.82
C LYS A 228 18.50 -15.27 -15.17
N ASN A 229 17.28 -15.79 -15.32
CA ASN A 229 16.14 -14.97 -15.71
C ASN A 229 15.60 -14.16 -14.53
N PHE A 230 15.68 -14.72 -13.31
CA PHE A 230 15.38 -13.98 -12.07
C PHE A 230 16.31 -12.78 -11.90
N ASP A 231 17.62 -12.96 -12.10
CA ASP A 231 18.60 -11.88 -12.07
C ASP A 231 18.30 -10.80 -13.13
N ARG A 232 17.86 -11.21 -14.33
CA ARG A 232 17.45 -10.29 -15.41
C ARG A 232 16.18 -9.50 -15.03
N LEU A 233 15.19 -10.17 -14.43
CA LEU A 233 13.93 -9.55 -14.00
C LEU A 233 14.18 -8.42 -13.00
N PHE A 234 15.05 -8.66 -12.01
CA PHE A 234 15.41 -7.70 -10.96
C PHE A 234 16.64 -6.85 -11.24
N ILE A 235 17.22 -6.98 -12.43
CA ILE A 235 18.44 -6.27 -12.86
C ILE A 235 19.51 -6.33 -11.75
N ILE A 236 19.79 -7.53 -11.24
CA ILE A 236 20.73 -7.75 -10.14
C ILE A 236 22.16 -7.37 -10.59
N ASN A 237 22.48 -7.67 -11.85
CA ASN A 237 23.74 -7.32 -12.52
C ASN A 237 23.47 -6.41 -13.74
N PRO A 238 23.29 -5.10 -13.55
CA PRO A 238 22.94 -4.19 -14.64
C PRO A 238 24.07 -4.05 -15.67
N THR A 239 23.70 -3.98 -16.95
CA THR A 239 24.65 -3.65 -18.02
C THR A 239 24.99 -2.16 -18.04
N GLU A 240 26.09 -1.80 -18.69
CA GLU A 240 26.49 -0.39 -18.87
C GLU A 240 25.39 0.43 -19.58
N VAL A 241 24.72 -0.17 -20.59
CA VAL A 241 23.58 0.44 -21.29
C VAL A 241 22.43 0.73 -20.32
N GLN A 242 22.07 -0.22 -19.45
CA GLN A 242 21.02 -0.02 -18.45
C GLN A 242 21.38 1.07 -17.45
N CYS A 243 22.65 1.14 -17.02
CA CYS A 243 23.15 2.20 -16.14
C CYS A 243 23.08 3.58 -16.83
N GLN A 244 23.41 3.65 -18.12
CA GLN A 244 23.33 4.91 -18.89
C GLN A 244 21.89 5.38 -19.08
N ILE A 245 20.95 4.47 -19.35
CA ILE A 245 19.51 4.79 -19.44
C ILE A 245 18.99 5.34 -18.10
N ALA A 246 19.39 4.73 -16.98
CA ALA A 246 19.05 5.20 -15.65
C ALA A 246 19.64 6.61 -15.38
N SER A 247 20.92 6.82 -15.68
CA SER A 247 21.61 8.10 -15.54
C SER A 247 20.95 9.22 -16.36
N ASN A 248 20.64 8.95 -17.63
CA ASN A 248 19.93 9.88 -18.51
C ASN A 248 18.51 10.21 -18.00
N SER A 249 17.84 9.23 -17.40
CA SER A 249 16.52 9.44 -16.79
C SER A 249 16.62 10.30 -15.53
N MET A 250 17.64 10.11 -14.70
CA MET A 250 17.89 10.94 -13.51
C MET A 250 18.21 12.39 -13.89
N SER A 251 19.03 12.61 -14.92
CA SER A 251 19.35 13.96 -15.40
C SER A 251 18.13 14.70 -15.97
N GLN A 252 17.13 13.97 -16.45
CA GLN A 252 15.82 14.49 -16.86
C GLN A 252 14.86 14.71 -15.66
N GLY A 253 15.33 14.56 -14.42
CA GLY A 253 14.55 14.78 -13.21
C GLY A 253 13.63 13.63 -12.83
N LYS A 254 13.78 12.43 -13.44
CA LYS A 254 13.03 11.25 -13.00
C LYS A 254 13.62 10.72 -11.69
N ARG A 255 12.75 10.38 -10.76
CA ARG A 255 13.12 9.83 -9.45
C ARG A 255 13.00 8.31 -9.46
N PHE A 256 13.90 7.66 -8.76
CA PHE A 256 13.98 6.21 -8.64
C PHE A 256 14.02 5.83 -7.16
N ARG A 257 13.28 4.80 -6.75
CA ARG A 257 13.38 4.21 -5.41
C ARG A 257 14.02 2.83 -5.52
N PHE A 258 14.99 2.58 -4.64
CA PHE A 258 15.71 1.31 -4.56
C PHE A 258 15.39 0.64 -3.23
N LEU A 259 15.12 -0.66 -3.27
CA LEU A 259 15.08 -1.52 -2.09
C LEU A 259 16.53 -1.89 -1.77
N ARG A 260 17.08 -1.39 -0.66
CA ARG A 260 18.37 -1.89 -0.13
C ARG A 260 18.14 -2.50 1.25
N PRO A 261 18.64 -3.72 1.51
CA PRO A 261 18.35 -4.43 2.75
C PRO A 261 19.13 -3.92 3.97
N ASN A 262 20.24 -3.18 3.81
CA ASN A 262 20.90 -2.49 4.91
C ASN A 262 21.84 -1.39 4.40
N LEU A 263 21.77 -0.19 4.97
CA LEU A 263 22.81 0.82 4.84
C LEU A 263 23.06 1.42 6.23
N SER A 264 24.14 1.01 6.88
CA SER A 264 24.66 1.70 8.06
C SER A 264 25.34 2.98 7.61
N VAL A 265 24.61 4.10 7.65
CA VAL A 265 25.19 5.45 7.54
C VAL A 265 24.93 6.16 8.85
N HIS A 266 25.99 6.65 9.48
CA HIS A 266 25.84 7.69 10.49
C HIS A 266 25.20 8.90 9.82
N LEU A 267 23.90 9.06 10.03
CA LEU A 267 23.16 10.23 9.59
C LEU A 267 23.76 11.44 10.29
N LYS A 268 24.24 12.42 9.53
CA LYS A 268 24.48 13.75 10.08
C LYS A 268 23.13 14.32 10.51
N ASP A 269 23.11 15.02 11.64
CA ASP A 269 21.90 15.49 12.33
C ASP A 269 20.92 16.34 11.50
N ASP A 270 21.27 16.75 10.27
CA ASP A 270 20.42 17.53 9.37
C ASP A 270 19.55 16.71 8.37
N ASP A 271 19.65 15.38 8.35
CA ASP A 271 18.92 14.49 7.40
C ASP A 271 17.69 13.79 7.98
N ARG A 272 17.13 14.32 9.06
CA ARG A 272 15.81 13.93 9.55
C ARG A 272 14.76 14.90 8.98
N TRP A 273 13.87 14.43 8.09
CA TRP A 273 12.81 15.25 7.47
C TRP A 273 11.96 15.98 8.53
N TRP A 274 11.77 15.36 9.69
CA TRP A 274 11.12 15.96 10.87
C TRP A 274 11.91 17.11 11.52
N ILE A 275 13.24 17.14 11.42
CA ILE A 275 14.07 18.28 11.88
C ILE A 275 13.91 19.47 10.92
N LYS A 276 13.87 19.26 9.59
CA LYS A 276 13.58 20.33 8.62
C LYS A 276 12.15 20.85 8.73
N PHE A 277 11.18 19.98 9.01
CA PHE A 277 9.80 20.36 9.32
C PHE A 277 9.72 21.17 10.62
N LYS A 278 10.38 20.72 11.70
CA LYS A 278 10.53 21.49 12.96
C LYS A 278 11.21 22.84 12.73
N ARG A 279 12.27 22.92 11.92
CA ARG A 279 13.04 24.16 11.63
C ARG A 279 12.25 25.12 10.75
N PHE A 280 11.44 24.63 9.82
CA PHE A 280 10.50 25.42 9.03
C PHE A 280 9.39 26.02 9.91
N PHE A 281 8.79 25.22 10.79
CA PHE A 281 7.81 25.68 11.78
C PHE A 281 8.40 26.68 12.80
N LYS A 282 9.61 26.43 13.31
CA LYS A 282 10.32 27.28 14.29
C LYS A 282 10.75 28.64 13.72
N LYS A 283 10.89 28.75 12.39
CA LYS A 283 11.27 30.00 11.69
C LYS A 283 10.04 30.81 11.25
N PHE A 284 8.88 30.16 11.08
CA PHE A 284 7.64 30.79 10.62
C PHE A 284 6.80 31.37 11.75
N PHE A 285 6.85 30.76 12.94
CA PHE A 285 6.18 31.23 14.15
C PHE A 285 7.22 31.67 15.18
N LYS A 286 7.57 32.96 15.24
CA LYS A 286 8.23 33.50 16.44
C LYS A 286 7.23 33.47 17.60
N LEU A 287 7.10 32.40 18.39
CA LEU A 287 6.57 32.46 19.76
C LEU A 287 6.71 31.14 20.56
N ASN A 288 7.09 31.38 21.83
CA ASN A 288 7.39 30.61 23.06
C ASN A 288 7.18 29.09 23.21
N GLU A 289 8.12 28.52 23.97
CA GLU A 289 8.48 27.12 24.16
C GLU A 289 7.52 26.24 25.00
N SER A 290 6.30 26.65 25.35
CA SER A 290 5.54 25.94 26.41
C SER A 290 4.47 24.92 25.98
N ILE A 291 4.40 24.52 24.71
CA ILE A 291 3.30 23.64 24.19
C ILE A 291 3.76 22.20 23.89
N TRP A 292 5.05 21.89 24.01
CA TRP A 292 5.59 20.55 23.71
C TRP A 292 5.97 19.78 24.96
N THR A 293 4.98 19.21 25.66
CA THR A 293 5.20 18.11 26.62
C THR A 293 4.23 16.93 26.44
N GLY A 294 3.62 16.79 25.26
CA GLY A 294 2.88 15.59 24.89
C GLY A 294 3.63 14.86 23.77
N ASP A 295 4.40 13.85 24.11
CA ASP A 295 5.04 12.94 23.15
C ASP A 295 3.97 12.25 22.30
N PHE A 296 3.71 12.82 21.13
CA PHE A 296 2.77 12.27 20.13
C PHE A 296 3.42 11.18 19.26
N PHE A 297 4.74 10.97 19.39
CA PHE A 297 5.51 9.98 18.65
C PHE A 297 6.68 9.50 19.51
N THR A 298 6.48 8.44 20.29
CA THR A 298 7.60 7.74 20.93
C THR A 298 8.47 7.10 19.85
N GLU A 299 9.79 7.29 19.97
CA GLU A 299 10.82 6.66 19.15
C GLU A 299 10.72 5.13 19.26
N GLU A 300 10.05 4.50 18.30
CA GLU A 300 10.41 3.15 17.90
C GLU A 300 11.06 3.22 16.53
N THR A 301 12.27 2.66 16.46
CA THR A 301 13.10 2.57 15.27
C THR A 301 12.35 1.89 14.14
N ILE A 302 11.72 2.69 13.27
CA ILE A 302 11.19 2.24 11.99
C ILE A 302 12.39 2.00 11.06
N ASN A 303 12.80 0.74 10.93
CA ASN A 303 13.71 0.30 9.87
C ASN A 303 12.94 0.27 8.54
N GLN A 304 12.78 1.43 7.89
CA GLN A 304 12.24 1.50 6.52
C GLN A 304 13.37 1.26 5.49
N PRO A 305 13.28 0.25 4.60
CA PRO A 305 14.38 -0.13 3.70
C PRO A 305 14.32 0.58 2.33
N THR A 306 13.97 1.88 2.28
CA THR A 306 13.96 2.62 1.00
C THR A 306 14.62 3.99 1.12
N TYR A 307 15.64 4.23 0.29
CA TYR A 307 16.27 5.53 0.11
C TYR A 307 15.92 6.12 -1.27
N ASP A 308 15.69 7.43 -1.31
CA ASP A 308 15.58 8.22 -2.55
C ASP A 308 16.98 8.74 -2.93
N LEU A 309 17.60 8.14 -3.96
CA LEU A 309 18.94 8.55 -4.43
C LEU A 309 18.91 9.86 -5.23
N SER A 310 17.73 10.38 -5.61
CA SER A 310 17.62 11.64 -6.36
C SER A 310 18.01 12.86 -5.53
N ASP A 311 18.03 12.74 -4.20
CA ASP A 311 18.42 13.81 -3.28
C ASP A 311 19.94 13.87 -3.04
N GLN A 312 20.72 12.90 -3.53
CA GLN A 312 22.16 12.80 -3.21
C GLN A 312 23.11 13.40 -4.27
N GLY A 313 22.61 13.92 -5.40
CA GLY A 313 23.45 14.57 -6.41
C GLY A 313 24.64 13.70 -6.90
N VAL A 314 24.49 12.37 -6.88
CA VAL A 314 25.58 11.43 -7.14
C VAL A 314 25.91 11.44 -8.63
N ASN A 315 27.16 11.78 -8.95
CA ASN A 315 27.71 11.68 -10.30
C ASN A 315 28.07 10.20 -10.57
N VAL A 316 27.14 9.45 -11.14
CA VAL A 316 27.25 7.99 -11.31
C VAL A 316 28.13 7.66 -12.52
N LYS A 317 29.45 7.67 -12.31
CA LYS A 317 30.42 7.11 -13.26
C LYS A 317 30.88 5.69 -12.90
N ASP A 318 30.49 5.18 -11.72
CA ASP A 318 31.00 3.91 -11.20
C ASP A 318 29.90 2.83 -11.13
N VAL A 319 29.95 1.92 -12.10
CA VAL A 319 29.00 0.81 -12.32
C VAL A 319 28.96 -0.15 -11.12
N LYS A 320 29.98 -0.14 -10.26
CA LYS A 320 30.09 -1.01 -9.07
C LYS A 320 29.10 -0.67 -7.95
N ASN A 321 28.48 0.52 -7.99
CA ASN A 321 27.56 0.98 -6.94
C ASN A 321 26.09 0.60 -7.19
N PHE A 322 25.75 0.07 -8.36
CA PHE A 322 24.42 -0.45 -8.66
C PHE A 322 24.34 -1.92 -8.19
N ARG A 323 23.57 -2.17 -7.12
CA ARG A 323 23.12 -3.51 -6.76
C ARG A 323 21.61 -3.40 -6.49
N ALA A 324 20.82 -4.10 -7.31
CA ALA A 324 19.36 -4.12 -7.42
C ALA A 324 18.71 -3.01 -8.28
N ALA A 325 17.75 -3.39 -9.13
CA ALA A 325 16.98 -2.50 -9.98
C ALA A 325 16.16 -1.46 -9.18
N PRO A 326 16.03 -0.24 -9.71
CA PRO A 326 15.05 0.71 -9.22
C PRO A 326 13.63 0.37 -9.69
N TYR A 327 12.63 0.66 -8.85
CA TYR A 327 11.26 0.82 -9.32
C TYR A 327 11.12 2.20 -9.96
N VAL A 328 10.73 2.23 -11.24
CA VAL A 328 10.34 3.47 -11.92
C VAL A 328 8.97 3.85 -11.39
N ILE A 329 8.91 4.84 -10.49
CA ILE A 329 7.67 5.60 -10.32
C ILE A 329 7.44 6.24 -11.68
N GLY A 330 6.26 6.01 -12.28
CA GLY A 330 5.93 6.44 -13.63
C GLY A 330 6.12 7.96 -13.85
N LYS A 331 5.69 8.45 -15.01
CA LYS A 331 5.67 9.90 -15.30
C LYS A 331 4.67 10.63 -14.37
N GLU A 332 4.94 10.71 -13.06
CA GLU A 332 4.36 11.72 -12.21
C GLU A 332 5.09 13.02 -12.50
N GLU A 333 4.58 13.78 -13.48
CA GLU A 333 4.38 15.18 -13.17
C GLU A 333 3.43 15.19 -11.96
N VAL A 334 3.97 15.28 -10.75
CA VAL A 334 3.16 15.61 -9.57
C VAL A 334 2.62 17.02 -9.79
N ARG A 335 1.48 17.10 -10.48
CA ARG A 335 0.68 18.30 -10.74
C ARG A 335 0.04 18.88 -9.47
N ARG A 336 0.56 18.56 -8.27
CA ARG A 336 0.12 19.21 -7.01
C ARG A 336 0.67 20.63 -6.86
N LYS A 337 1.83 20.96 -7.45
CA LYS A 337 2.39 22.33 -7.34
C LYS A 337 1.67 23.36 -8.22
N LYS A 338 1.07 22.97 -9.36
CA LYS A 338 0.47 23.96 -10.28
C LYS A 338 -0.90 24.46 -9.80
N ARG A 339 -1.73 23.58 -9.21
CA ARG A 339 -3.06 23.96 -8.71
C ARG A 339 -2.99 24.91 -7.50
N ALA A 340 -2.05 24.69 -6.59
CA ALA A 340 -1.83 25.58 -5.43
C ALA A 340 -1.23 26.95 -5.82
N ILE A 341 -0.33 26.98 -6.82
CA ILE A 341 0.28 28.22 -7.31
C ILE A 341 -0.71 29.04 -8.15
N ASP A 342 -1.57 28.40 -8.94
CA ASP A 342 -2.57 29.08 -9.76
C ASP A 342 -3.75 29.62 -8.90
N LEU A 343 -4.13 28.94 -7.82
CA LEU A 343 -5.07 29.45 -6.81
C LEU A 343 -4.48 30.63 -6.01
N ALA A 344 -3.20 30.56 -5.62
CA ALA A 344 -2.51 31.66 -4.94
C ALA A 344 -2.31 32.90 -5.83
N ARG A 345 -2.29 32.74 -7.17
CA ARG A 345 -2.26 33.85 -8.12
C ARG A 345 -3.63 34.49 -8.35
N LYS A 346 -4.72 33.72 -8.23
CA LYS A 346 -6.09 34.22 -8.40
C LYS A 346 -6.57 35.11 -7.22
N HIS A 347 -5.99 34.93 -6.04
CA HIS A 347 -6.29 35.71 -4.82
C HIS A 347 -5.23 36.78 -4.48
N ARG A 348 -4.42 37.20 -5.45
CA ARG A 348 -3.47 38.32 -5.26
C ARG A 348 -3.99 39.68 -5.72
N TYR A 349 -5.23 39.76 -6.21
CA TYR A 349 -5.85 40.99 -6.72
C TYR A 349 -7.33 41.18 -6.31
N LEU A 350 -7.72 40.61 -5.18
CA LEU A 350 -8.90 41.01 -4.38
C LEU A 350 -8.43 41.05 -2.93
#